data_AF-Q93ET2-F1
#
_entry.id   AF-Q93ET2-F1
#
_cell.length_a   1.000
_cell.length_b   1.000
_cell.length_c   1.000
_cell.angle_alpha   90.00
_cell.angle_beta   90.00
_cell.angle_gamma   90.00
#
_symmetry.space_group_name_H-M   'P 1'
#
loop_
_entity.id
_entity.type
_entity.pdbx_description
1 polymer ?
#
loop_
_entity_poly.entity_id
_entity_poly.type
_entity_poly.pdbx_seq_one_letter_code
_entity_poly.pdbx_strand_id
1 'polypeptide(L)'
;DPWLISTLFSSCDNICFLSNYGVEHIADKVDVMIQEIRNKFQLYSITEQPYVFVKADNGTYGMGIIVAYCGDDILKLNKKNRNKMKRIKDRKIVERVIIQEGIMTEELFNGYTAEPLVYFIGDTPSCYLYRYNTVKDKFSNLNSVGCDFVDVSFREQEGKIFCWSMVAKMAALAAAVEVFDR
;
A
#
# COMPACT_ATOMS: atom_id res chain seq x y z
N ASP A 1 -11.36 7.08 -15.86
CA ASP A 1 -10.69 7.77 -14.74
C ASP A 1 -9.46 6.94 -14.35
N PRO A 2 -8.24 7.50 -14.42
CA PRO A 2 -7.02 6.78 -14.06
C PRO A 2 -7.00 6.27 -12.62
N TRP A 3 -7.69 6.94 -11.70
CA TRP A 3 -7.74 6.57 -10.27
C TRP A 3 -8.31 5.17 -10.02
N LEU A 4 -9.10 4.63 -10.95
CA LEU A 4 -9.64 3.27 -10.83
C LEU A 4 -8.58 2.16 -11.00
N ILE A 5 -7.39 2.49 -11.52
CA ILE A 5 -6.30 1.54 -11.79
C ILE A 5 -4.96 1.99 -11.21
N SER A 6 -4.92 3.09 -10.47
CA SER A 6 -3.73 3.62 -9.81
C SER A 6 -4.09 4.30 -8.50
N THR A 7 -3.12 4.40 -7.60
CA THR A 7 -3.31 5.02 -6.27
C THR A 7 -2.70 6.41 -6.24
N LEU A 8 -3.34 7.34 -5.52
CA LEU A 8 -2.71 8.61 -5.17
C LEU A 8 -1.49 8.36 -4.27
N PHE A 9 -0.43 9.15 -4.49
CA PHE A 9 0.75 9.11 -3.63
C PHE A 9 1.45 10.47 -3.60
N SER A 10 2.23 10.69 -2.53
CA SER A 10 3.10 11.85 -2.34
C SER A 10 4.35 11.40 -1.60
N SER A 11 5.38 12.23 -1.57
CA SER A 11 6.56 11.99 -0.72
C SER A 11 6.90 13.21 0.13
N CYS A 12 7.57 12.98 1.24
CA CYS A 12 8.09 14.02 2.12
C CYS A 12 9.54 13.68 2.48
N ASP A 13 10.43 14.62 2.22
CA ASP A 13 11.87 14.51 2.47
C ASP A 13 12.26 15.41 3.64
N ASN A 14 13.52 15.33 4.07
CA ASN A 14 14.07 16.13 5.17
C ASN A 14 13.23 15.99 6.45
N ILE A 15 12.92 14.76 6.83
CA ILE A 15 12.16 14.47 8.05
C ILE A 15 13.03 13.71 9.07
N CYS A 16 12.63 13.75 10.34
CA CYS A 16 13.25 12.90 11.36
C CYS A 16 12.30 12.61 12.53
N PHE A 17 11.80 11.38 12.61
CA PHE A 17 10.91 10.93 13.69
C PHE A 17 11.61 10.83 15.08
N LEU A 18 12.95 10.93 15.14
CA LEU A 18 13.70 10.99 16.39
C LEU A 18 13.61 12.39 17.02
N SER A 19 13.79 13.44 16.22
CA SER A 19 13.77 14.84 16.65
C SER A 19 12.42 15.52 16.46
N ASN A 20 11.42 14.83 15.90
CA ASN A 20 10.14 15.40 15.44
C ASN A 20 10.25 16.42 14.31
N TYR A 21 11.42 16.52 13.67
CA TYR A 21 11.60 17.47 12.59
C TYR A 21 10.79 17.06 11.34
N GLY A 22 10.00 17.99 10.77
CA GLY A 22 9.26 17.79 9.53
C GLY A 22 8.06 16.83 9.64
N VAL A 23 7.67 16.42 10.85
CA VAL A 23 6.53 15.51 11.07
C VAL A 23 5.21 16.22 10.76
N GLU A 24 5.14 17.52 11.02
CA GLU A 24 4.06 18.43 10.66
C GLU A 24 3.80 18.46 9.14
N HIS A 25 4.85 18.50 8.32
CA HIS A 25 4.71 18.46 6.87
C HIS A 25 4.14 17.13 6.36
N ILE A 26 4.46 16.02 7.06
CA ILE A 26 3.85 14.72 6.76
C ILE A 26 2.36 14.76 7.09
N ALA A 27 1.99 15.33 8.25
CA ALA A 27 0.59 15.45 8.66
C ALA A 27 -0.23 16.28 7.65
N ASP A 28 0.29 17.42 7.20
CA ASP A 28 -0.36 18.28 6.20
C ASP A 28 -0.58 17.52 4.88
N LYS A 29 0.44 16.81 4.39
CA LYS A 29 0.33 15.99 3.17
C LYS A 29 -0.66 14.84 3.31
N VAL A 30 -0.77 14.24 4.50
CA VAL A 30 -1.78 13.23 4.80
C VAL A 30 -3.18 13.83 4.70
N ASP A 31 -3.42 14.98 5.31
CA ASP A 31 -4.75 15.63 5.25
C ASP A 31 -5.15 16.02 3.83
N VAL A 32 -4.21 16.56 3.04
CA VAL A 32 -4.43 16.85 1.62
C VAL A 32 -4.83 15.59 0.85
N MET A 33 -4.06 14.50 0.98
CA MET A 33 -4.36 13.25 0.28
C MET A 33 -5.68 12.63 0.72
N ILE A 34 -5.96 12.63 2.02
CA ILE A 34 -7.25 12.14 2.54
C ILE A 34 -8.40 12.94 1.94
N GLN A 35 -8.27 14.25 1.75
CA GLN A 35 -9.30 15.06 1.11
C GLN A 35 -9.46 14.72 -0.38
N GLU A 36 -8.38 14.46 -1.10
CA GLU A 36 -8.44 14.01 -2.50
C GLU A 36 -9.15 12.65 -2.62
N ILE A 37 -8.83 11.70 -1.73
CA ILE A 37 -9.49 10.40 -1.67
C ILE A 37 -10.99 10.56 -1.34
N ARG A 38 -11.35 11.42 -0.38
CA ARG A 38 -12.77 11.72 -0.06
C ARG A 38 -13.54 12.19 -1.27
N ASN A 39 -12.96 13.08 -2.09
CA ASN A 39 -13.60 13.58 -3.29
C ASN A 39 -13.85 12.45 -4.31
N LYS A 40 -12.89 11.52 -4.47
CA LYS A 40 -13.08 10.32 -5.31
C LYS A 40 -14.12 9.37 -4.74
N PHE A 41 -14.11 9.14 -3.44
CA PHE A 41 -15.09 8.28 -2.78
C PHE A 41 -16.51 8.85 -2.94
N GLN A 42 -16.68 10.17 -2.79
CA GLN A 42 -17.96 10.83 -3.05
C GLN A 42 -18.40 10.68 -4.51
N LEU A 43 -17.49 10.88 -5.48
CA LEU A 43 -17.78 10.71 -6.90
C LEU A 43 -18.26 9.28 -7.24
N TYR A 44 -17.67 8.28 -6.61
CA TYR A 44 -17.98 6.86 -6.84
C TYR A 44 -18.97 6.26 -5.84
N SER A 45 -19.56 7.08 -4.96
CA SER A 45 -20.49 6.63 -3.90
C SER A 45 -19.91 5.55 -2.99
N ILE A 46 -18.61 5.62 -2.70
CA ILE A 46 -17.89 4.76 -1.76
C ILE A 46 -18.12 5.32 -0.35
N THR A 47 -18.48 4.45 0.59
CA THR A 47 -18.93 4.84 1.95
C THR A 47 -17.87 4.58 3.02
N GLU A 48 -16.83 3.87 2.65
CA GLU A 48 -15.73 3.48 3.49
C GLU A 48 -14.87 4.67 3.90
N GLN A 49 -14.19 4.54 5.03
CA GLN A 49 -13.31 5.59 5.53
C GLN A 49 -12.00 5.62 4.72
N PRO A 50 -11.63 6.77 4.14
CA PRO A 50 -10.33 6.95 3.52
C PRO A 50 -9.19 6.77 4.51
N TYR A 51 -8.10 6.20 4.05
CA TYR A 51 -6.88 6.05 4.83
C TYR A 51 -5.67 6.07 3.91
N VAL A 52 -4.50 6.28 4.50
CA VAL A 52 -3.23 6.27 3.80
C VAL A 52 -2.23 5.40 4.55
N PHE A 53 -1.31 4.83 3.79
CA PHE A 53 -0.09 4.25 4.30
C PHE A 53 1.04 5.29 4.26
N VAL A 54 1.76 5.46 5.36
CA VAL A 54 3.03 6.20 5.39
C VAL A 54 4.17 5.21 5.50
N LYS A 55 5.04 5.20 4.50
CA LYS A 55 6.09 4.21 4.27
C LYS A 55 7.45 4.88 4.29
N ALA A 56 8.39 4.39 5.09
CA ALA A 56 9.77 4.85 5.05
C ALA A 56 10.44 4.47 3.71
N ASP A 57 11.06 5.44 3.04
CA ASP A 57 11.53 5.31 1.65
C ASP A 57 12.91 4.66 1.49
N ASN A 58 13.19 3.60 2.27
CA ASN A 58 14.48 2.91 2.19
C ASN A 58 14.34 1.47 2.71
N GLY A 59 14.19 0.50 1.80
CA GLY A 59 14.37 -0.93 2.03
C GLY A 59 13.76 -1.47 3.32
N THR A 60 12.48 -1.80 3.29
CA THR A 60 11.78 -2.30 4.45
C THR A 60 11.26 -3.72 4.20
N TYR A 61 11.80 -4.70 4.92
CA TYR A 61 11.18 -6.02 5.04
C TYR A 61 9.84 -5.89 5.81
N GLY A 62 8.87 -5.11 5.29
CA GLY A 62 7.62 -4.77 5.96
C GLY A 62 7.74 -3.85 7.19
N MET A 63 8.94 -3.34 7.51
CA MET A 63 9.17 -2.37 8.59
C MET A 63 8.86 -0.93 8.14
N GLY A 64 8.66 0.01 9.07
CA GLY A 64 8.48 1.43 8.69
C GLY A 64 7.22 1.73 7.86
N ILE A 65 6.14 0.98 8.09
CA ILE A 65 4.81 1.27 7.54
C ILE A 65 3.86 1.54 8.71
N ILE A 66 3.11 2.64 8.60
CA ILE A 66 2.00 2.99 9.49
C ILE A 66 0.76 3.34 8.65
N VAL A 67 -0.41 3.21 9.26
CA VAL A 67 -1.69 3.65 8.70
C VAL A 67 -2.10 4.95 9.39
N ALA A 68 -2.66 5.88 8.63
CA ALA A 68 -3.24 7.12 9.13
C ALA A 68 -4.56 7.43 8.42
N TYR A 69 -5.49 8.05 9.13
CA TYR A 69 -6.81 8.48 8.65
C TYR A 69 -6.92 10.01 8.59
N CYS A 70 -5.99 10.71 9.24
CA CYS A 70 -5.81 12.17 9.20
C CYS A 70 -4.39 12.54 9.64
N GLY A 71 -4.01 13.81 9.46
CA GLY A 71 -2.71 14.33 9.89
C GLY A 71 -2.48 14.19 11.39
N ASP A 72 -3.54 14.25 12.18
CA ASP A 72 -3.50 14.10 13.64
C ASP A 72 -2.94 12.74 14.10
N ASP A 73 -3.18 11.67 13.33
CA ASP A 73 -2.61 10.34 13.59
C ASP A 73 -1.08 10.34 13.47
N ILE A 74 -0.53 11.20 12.61
CA ILE A 74 0.91 11.37 12.41
C ILE A 74 1.52 12.19 13.55
N LEU A 75 0.85 13.25 13.98
CA LEU A 75 1.29 14.08 15.10
C LEU A 75 1.29 13.30 16.43
N LYS A 76 0.29 12.41 16.61
CA LYS A 76 0.05 11.67 17.85
C LYS A 76 0.52 10.21 17.80
N LEU A 77 1.53 9.91 16.97
CA LEU A 77 2.06 8.55 16.86
C LEU A 77 2.51 7.98 18.21
N ASN A 78 1.91 6.85 18.58
CA ASN A 78 2.30 6.09 19.77
C ASN A 78 3.76 5.60 19.68
N LYS A 79 4.33 5.23 20.84
CA LYS A 79 5.73 4.79 20.94
C LYS A 79 6.09 3.65 19.98
N LYS A 80 5.17 2.71 19.76
CA LYS A 80 5.37 1.56 18.86
C LYS A 80 5.50 2.00 17.40
N ASN A 81 4.55 2.79 16.91
CA ASN A 81 4.54 3.28 15.53
C ASN A 81 5.69 4.26 15.27
N ARG A 82 5.96 5.16 16.22
CA ARG A 82 7.13 6.03 16.15
C ARG A 82 8.43 5.24 16.06
N ASN A 83 8.57 4.16 16.83
CA ASN A 83 9.77 3.31 16.75
C ASN A 83 9.90 2.60 15.40
N LYS A 84 8.79 2.22 14.74
CA LYS A 84 8.83 1.70 13.36
C LYS A 84 9.38 2.73 12.37
N MET A 85 9.09 4.01 12.59
CA MET A 85 9.46 5.11 11.69
C MET A 85 10.80 5.78 12.04
N LYS A 86 11.44 5.42 13.16
CA LYS A 86 12.74 6.00 13.57
C LYS A 86 13.90 5.46 12.75
N ARG A 87 13.95 4.15 12.58
CA ARG A 87 15.05 3.43 11.96
C ARG A 87 14.53 2.26 11.14
N ILE A 88 15.15 2.09 10.00
CA ILE A 88 14.93 0.97 9.07
C ILE A 88 16.13 0.02 9.13
N LYS A 89 16.27 -0.86 8.13
CA LYS A 89 17.39 -1.78 7.99
C LYS A 89 18.74 -1.06 8.13
N ASP A 90 19.72 -1.74 8.72
CA ASP A 90 21.07 -1.22 9.00
C ASP A 90 21.10 0.02 9.91
N ARG A 91 20.03 0.22 10.71
CA ARG A 91 19.93 1.32 11.67
C ARG A 91 19.99 2.71 11.02
N LYS A 92 19.72 2.81 9.72
CA LYS A 92 19.59 4.09 9.01
C LYS A 92 18.38 4.86 9.53
N ILE A 93 18.55 6.17 9.70
CA ILE A 93 17.47 7.07 10.10
C ILE A 93 16.55 7.25 8.90
N VAL A 94 15.24 7.34 9.16
CA VAL A 94 14.27 7.64 8.11
C VAL A 94 14.28 9.14 7.85
N GLU A 95 14.75 9.51 6.67
CA GLU A 95 14.86 10.91 6.22
C GLU A 95 13.82 11.26 5.15
N ARG A 96 13.14 10.24 4.61
CA ARG A 96 12.13 10.35 3.57
C ARG A 96 11.01 9.34 3.77
N VAL A 97 9.78 9.75 3.50
CA VAL A 97 8.60 8.89 3.48
C VAL A 97 7.81 9.05 2.19
N ILE A 98 7.15 7.96 1.80
CA ILE A 98 6.09 7.94 0.79
C ILE A 98 4.76 7.84 1.54
N ILE A 99 3.82 8.71 1.20
CA ILE A 99 2.43 8.67 1.64
C ILE A 99 1.66 8.11 0.45
N GLN A 100 0.89 7.04 0.65
CA GLN A 100 0.16 6.38 -0.41
C GLN A 100 -1.27 6.11 0.04
N GLU A 101 -2.23 6.35 -0.84
CA GLU A 101 -3.61 5.95 -0.65
C GLU A 101 -3.73 4.48 -0.28
N GLY A 102 -4.56 4.21 0.74
CA GLY A 102 -4.90 2.87 1.16
C GLY A 102 -6.02 2.30 0.29
N ILE A 103 -5.78 1.10 -0.26
CA ILE A 103 -6.78 0.36 -1.02
C ILE A 103 -7.28 -0.79 -0.17
N MET A 104 -8.59 -0.80 0.05
CA MET A 104 -9.27 -1.82 0.81
C MET A 104 -9.36 -3.12 0.01
N THR A 105 -9.04 -4.24 0.67
CA THR A 105 -9.18 -5.57 0.09
C THR A 105 -10.61 -6.10 0.29
N GLU A 106 -11.42 -6.10 -0.76
CA GLU A 106 -12.78 -6.67 -0.70
C GLU A 106 -12.83 -8.18 -0.95
N GLU A 107 -11.80 -8.74 -1.56
CA GLU A 107 -11.80 -10.13 -1.98
C GLU A 107 -11.57 -11.09 -0.80
N LEU A 108 -12.28 -12.21 -0.83
CA LEU A 108 -12.29 -13.21 0.23
C LEU A 108 -11.96 -14.59 -0.34
N PHE A 109 -11.12 -15.34 0.36
CA PHE A 109 -10.86 -16.75 0.12
C PHE A 109 -11.17 -17.54 1.41
N ASN A 110 -12.09 -18.51 1.32
CA ASN A 110 -12.58 -19.28 2.48
C ASN A 110 -13.04 -18.42 3.66
N GLY A 111 -13.63 -17.25 3.38
CA GLY A 111 -14.11 -16.31 4.40
C GLY A 111 -13.03 -15.40 5.00
N TYR A 112 -11.78 -15.48 4.53
CA TYR A 112 -10.67 -14.64 4.98
C TYR A 112 -10.26 -13.64 3.90
N THR A 113 -9.80 -12.47 4.30
CA THR A 113 -9.33 -11.42 3.37
C THR A 113 -8.21 -11.95 2.48
N ALA A 114 -8.33 -11.74 1.17
CA ALA A 114 -7.44 -12.26 0.15
C ALA A 114 -7.11 -11.21 -0.91
N GLU A 115 -5.86 -11.15 -1.33
CA GLU A 115 -5.39 -10.29 -2.42
C GLU A 115 -4.84 -11.14 -3.55
N PRO A 116 -5.16 -10.84 -4.82
CA PRO A 116 -4.57 -11.52 -5.97
C PRO A 116 -3.10 -11.14 -6.13
N LEU A 117 -2.27 -12.14 -6.41
CA LEU A 117 -0.87 -12.01 -6.77
C LEU A 117 -0.67 -12.64 -8.14
N VAL A 118 -0.08 -11.87 -9.06
CA VAL A 118 0.24 -12.34 -10.42
C VAL A 118 1.74 -12.38 -10.59
N TYR A 119 2.28 -13.57 -10.87
CA TYR A 119 3.68 -13.76 -11.18
C TYR A 119 3.92 -13.67 -12.68
N PHE A 120 5.01 -13.00 -13.06
CA PHE A 120 5.41 -12.83 -14.45
C PHE A 120 6.76 -13.51 -14.71
N ILE A 121 6.88 -14.10 -15.90
CA ILE A 121 8.16 -14.47 -16.50
C ILE A 121 8.24 -13.66 -17.80
N GLY A 122 9.16 -12.70 -17.85
CA GLY A 122 9.16 -11.69 -18.92
C GLY A 122 7.90 -10.81 -18.85
N ASP A 123 7.19 -10.69 -19.97
CA ASP A 123 5.95 -9.92 -20.13
C ASP A 123 4.67 -10.77 -19.93
N THR A 124 4.84 -12.07 -19.65
CA THR A 124 3.76 -13.05 -19.65
C THR A 124 3.40 -13.50 -18.23
N PRO A 125 2.13 -13.34 -17.79
CA PRO A 125 1.65 -13.92 -16.55
C PRO A 125 1.84 -15.43 -16.56
N SER A 126 2.50 -15.96 -15.53
CA SER A 126 2.85 -17.38 -15.42
C SER A 126 2.11 -18.10 -14.30
N CYS A 127 1.63 -17.37 -13.29
CA CYS A 127 0.90 -17.95 -12.16
C CYS A 127 0.00 -16.89 -11.49
N TYR A 128 -1.19 -17.32 -11.07
CA TYR A 128 -2.15 -16.52 -10.32
C TYR A 128 -2.36 -17.15 -8.95
N LEU A 129 -2.04 -16.40 -7.91
CA LEU A 129 -2.20 -16.82 -6.53
C LEU A 129 -3.18 -15.89 -5.81
N TYR A 130 -3.85 -16.39 -4.78
CA TYR A 130 -4.25 -15.52 -3.68
C TYR A 130 -3.20 -15.56 -2.58
N ARG A 131 -2.91 -14.39 -2.01
CA ARG A 131 -2.43 -14.27 -0.63
C ARG A 131 -3.62 -13.98 0.25
N TYR A 132 -3.98 -14.91 1.13
CA TYR A 132 -5.04 -14.69 2.11
C TYR A 132 -4.48 -14.67 3.52
N ASN A 133 -5.15 -13.98 4.44
CA ASN A 133 -4.70 -13.85 5.82
C ASN A 133 -5.85 -14.12 6.79
N THR A 134 -5.62 -15.05 7.72
CA THR A 134 -6.65 -15.49 8.67
C THR A 134 -6.80 -14.58 9.89
N VAL A 135 -5.93 -13.58 10.04
CA VAL A 135 -5.84 -12.69 11.21
C VAL A 135 -6.03 -11.22 10.84
N LYS A 136 -5.74 -10.84 9.59
CA LYS A 136 -5.81 -9.46 9.12
C LYS A 136 -7.16 -9.12 8.50
N ASP A 137 -7.54 -7.86 8.66
CA ASP A 137 -8.74 -7.29 8.06
C ASP A 137 -8.45 -6.72 6.66
N LYS A 138 -9.51 -6.24 6.03
CA LYS A 138 -9.51 -5.62 4.70
C LYS A 138 -8.74 -4.31 4.56
N PHE A 139 -8.32 -3.69 5.67
CA PHE A 139 -7.56 -2.43 5.65
C PHE A 139 -6.06 -2.64 5.92
N SER A 140 -5.70 -3.85 6.35
CA SER A 140 -4.37 -4.21 6.80
C SER A 140 -3.47 -4.70 5.67
N ASN A 141 -2.16 -4.55 5.87
CA ASN A 141 -1.19 -5.26 5.04
C ASN A 141 -1.29 -6.78 5.27
N LEU A 142 -1.77 -7.52 4.27
CA LEU A 142 -1.90 -8.98 4.35
C LEU A 142 -0.56 -9.72 4.29
N ASN A 143 0.51 -9.07 3.82
CA ASN A 143 1.88 -9.59 3.90
C ASN A 143 2.42 -9.46 5.34
N SER A 144 1.83 -10.24 6.24
CA SER A 144 2.15 -10.28 7.66
C SER A 144 1.83 -11.66 8.23
N VAL A 145 2.18 -11.90 9.50
CA VAL A 145 1.94 -13.17 10.19
C VAL A 145 0.49 -13.64 10.00
N GLY A 146 0.31 -14.92 9.69
CA GLY A 146 -1.00 -15.52 9.39
C GLY A 146 -1.36 -15.50 7.90
N CYS A 147 -0.45 -15.04 7.03
CA CYS A 147 -0.63 -15.14 5.58
C CYS A 147 -0.32 -16.54 5.05
N ASP A 148 -1.06 -16.93 4.02
CA ASP A 148 -0.85 -18.17 3.28
C ASP A 148 -1.17 -17.93 1.79
N PHE A 149 -0.75 -18.84 0.93
CA PHE A 149 -0.86 -18.72 -0.52
C PHE A 149 -1.56 -19.91 -1.15
N VAL A 150 -2.40 -19.64 -2.15
CA VAL A 150 -3.11 -20.68 -2.90
C VAL A 150 -3.11 -20.36 -4.38
N ASP A 151 -2.83 -21.36 -5.20
CA ASP A 151 -2.95 -21.26 -6.66
C ASP A 151 -4.42 -21.25 -7.08
N VAL A 152 -4.79 -20.22 -7.83
CA VAL A 152 -6.16 -20.00 -8.31
C VAL A 152 -6.26 -19.98 -9.82
N SER A 153 -5.18 -20.32 -10.53
CA SER A 153 -5.11 -20.31 -12.00
C SER A 153 -6.20 -21.18 -12.64
N PHE A 154 -6.65 -22.24 -11.95
CA PHE A 154 -7.70 -23.16 -12.43
C PHE A 154 -9.09 -22.93 -11.80
N ARG A 155 -9.21 -21.99 -10.85
CA ARG A 155 -10.43 -21.81 -10.04
C ARG A 155 -11.19 -20.52 -10.36
N GLU A 156 -10.50 -19.48 -10.77
CA GLU A 156 -11.09 -18.15 -10.92
C GLU A 156 -11.73 -17.92 -12.29
N GLN A 157 -12.73 -17.04 -12.32
CA GLN A 157 -13.47 -16.72 -13.53
C GLN A 157 -12.58 -15.95 -14.52
N GLU A 158 -12.71 -16.27 -15.82
CA GLU A 158 -11.92 -15.64 -16.91
C GLU A 158 -11.92 -14.11 -16.85
N GLY A 159 -13.05 -13.50 -16.47
CA GLY A 159 -13.17 -12.04 -16.36
C GLY A 159 -12.30 -11.40 -15.26
N LYS A 160 -12.16 -12.04 -14.09
CA LYS A 160 -11.29 -11.52 -13.02
C LYS A 160 -9.82 -11.65 -13.39
N ILE A 161 -9.44 -12.82 -13.91
CA ILE A 161 -8.08 -13.09 -14.38
C ILE A 161 -7.66 -12.07 -15.44
N PHE A 162 -8.56 -11.70 -16.36
CA PHE A 162 -8.31 -10.66 -17.35
C PHE A 162 -7.99 -9.30 -16.69
N CYS A 163 -8.83 -8.83 -15.77
CA CYS A 163 -8.63 -7.55 -15.08
C CYS A 163 -7.31 -7.53 -14.28
N TRP A 164 -7.03 -8.58 -13.51
CA TRP A 164 -5.77 -8.69 -12.76
C TRP A 164 -4.56 -8.67 -13.68
N SER A 165 -4.63 -9.41 -14.79
CA SER A 165 -3.54 -9.47 -15.76
C SER A 165 -3.26 -8.11 -16.39
N MET A 166 -4.30 -7.35 -16.70
CA MET A 166 -4.15 -6.03 -17.32
C MET A 166 -3.46 -5.04 -16.36
N VAL A 167 -3.97 -4.93 -15.13
CA VAL A 167 -3.38 -4.04 -14.11
C VAL A 167 -1.95 -4.49 -13.76
N ALA A 168 -1.72 -5.79 -13.62
CA ALA A 168 -0.39 -6.30 -13.28
C ALA A 168 0.62 -6.12 -14.43
N LYS A 169 0.20 -6.23 -15.69
CA LYS A 169 1.05 -5.88 -16.85
C LYS A 169 1.44 -4.41 -16.87
N MET A 170 0.51 -3.51 -16.54
CA MET A 170 0.81 -2.08 -16.43
C MET A 170 1.84 -1.82 -15.33
N ALA A 171 1.69 -2.47 -14.18
CA ALA A 171 2.65 -2.36 -13.08
C ALA A 171 4.04 -2.92 -13.46
N ALA A 172 4.09 -4.07 -14.14
CA ALA A 172 5.34 -4.66 -14.63
C ALA A 172 6.03 -3.75 -15.65
N LEU A 173 5.28 -3.14 -16.58
CA LEU A 173 5.80 -2.17 -17.53
C LEU A 173 6.36 -0.92 -16.83
N ALA A 174 5.63 -0.37 -15.86
CA ALA A 174 6.09 0.79 -15.09
C ALA A 174 7.40 0.48 -14.34
N ALA A 175 7.49 -0.71 -13.73
CA ALA A 175 8.72 -1.15 -13.06
C ALA A 175 9.87 -1.36 -14.04
N ALA A 176 9.62 -1.91 -15.23
CA ALA A 176 10.63 -2.06 -16.27
C ALA A 176 11.18 -0.70 -16.70
N VAL A 177 10.31 0.27 -17.01
CA VAL A 177 10.71 1.64 -17.35
C VAL A 177 11.56 2.27 -16.24
N GLU A 178 11.14 2.16 -14.98
CA GLU A 178 11.90 2.68 -13.85
C GLU A 178 13.31 2.08 -13.75
N VAL A 179 13.46 0.77 -14.03
CA VAL A 179 14.78 0.11 -14.02
C VAL A 179 15.65 0.56 -15.18
N PHE A 180 15.07 0.80 -16.37
CA PHE A 180 15.81 1.25 -17.54
C PHE A 180 16.24 2.73 -17.46
N ASP A 181 15.45 3.58 -16.79
CA ASP A 181 15.72 5.01 -16.65
C ASP A 181 16.71 5.33 -15.51
N ARG A 182 17.08 4.34 -14.68
CA ARG A 182 18.09 4.45 -13.61
C ARG A 182 19.49 4.13 -14.10
#